data_AF-A0A395X782-F1
#
_entry.id   AF-A0A395X782-F1
#
_cell.length_a   1.000
_cell.length_b   1.000
_cell.length_c   1.000
_cell.angle_alpha   90.00
_cell.angle_beta   90.00
_cell.angle_gamma   90.00
#
_symmetry.space_group_name_H-M   'P 1'
#
loop_
_entity.id
_entity.type
_entity.pdbx_description
1 polymer ?
#
loop_
_entity_poly.entity_id
_entity_poly.type
_entity_poly.pdbx_seq_one_letter_code
_entity_poly.pdbx_strand_id
1 'polypeptide(L)'
;MKEYKCPKCNSKNLFVKKVGNNTGLYCGDCGAWIKWVGKNELRIFEYLNRQKHVDDANSKQDDIASIIYGTLDHMYCDNCRFNSEIKESDNGEWNCDECHRKYNGWGISMQESNKIAKEILKQLGE
;
A
#
# COMPACT_ATOMS: atom_id res chain seq x y z
N MET A 1 1.29 -2.86 23.29
CA MET A 1 1.01 -4.26 22.88
C MET A 1 2.32 -5.02 22.95
N LYS A 2 2.43 -6.17 23.64
CA LYS A 2 3.70 -6.91 23.70
C LYS A 2 4.04 -7.40 22.29
N GLU A 3 5.16 -6.94 21.71
CA GLU A 3 5.69 -7.52 20.48
C GLU A 3 6.03 -8.99 20.76
N TYR A 4 5.33 -9.89 20.08
CA TYR A 4 5.59 -11.32 20.19
C TYR A 4 6.56 -11.73 19.08
N LYS A 5 7.65 -12.38 19.45
CA LYS A 5 8.70 -12.85 18.53
C LYS A 5 8.91 -14.35 18.72
N CYS A 6 9.33 -15.03 17.66
CA CYS A 6 9.69 -16.43 17.75
C CYS A 6 10.89 -16.60 18.70
N PRO A 7 10.81 -17.47 19.73
CA PRO A 7 11.92 -17.69 20.65
C PRO A 7 13.12 -18.38 19.99
N LYS A 8 12.93 -19.05 18.84
CA LYS A 8 13.98 -19.81 18.14
C LYS A 8 14.81 -18.95 17.19
N CYS A 9 14.18 -18.07 16.41
CA CYS A 9 14.84 -17.29 15.36
C CYS A 9 14.62 -15.78 15.48
N ASN A 10 13.94 -15.33 16.54
CA ASN A 10 13.61 -13.93 16.80
C ASN A 10 12.73 -13.25 15.72
N SER A 11 12.19 -14.03 14.79
CA SER A 11 11.29 -13.54 13.73
C SER A 11 9.97 -13.00 14.29
N LYS A 12 9.47 -11.94 13.65
CA LYS A 12 8.12 -11.39 13.84
C LYS A 12 7.09 -12.00 12.88
N ASN A 13 7.53 -12.82 11.92
CA ASN A 13 6.67 -13.54 11.00
C ASN A 13 6.02 -14.70 11.75
N LEU A 14 4.77 -14.50 12.16
CA LEU A 14 3.99 -15.45 12.95
C LEU A 14 2.69 -15.74 12.20
N PHE A 15 2.20 -16.97 12.32
CA PHE A 15 0.91 -17.36 11.77
C PHE A 15 0.18 -18.31 12.72
N VAL A 16 -1.15 -18.34 12.60
CA VAL A 16 -2.01 -19.24 13.36
C VAL A 16 -2.44 -20.42 12.49
N LYS A 17 -2.48 -21.62 13.06
CA LYS A 17 -2.93 -22.83 12.38
C LYS A 17 -3.81 -23.66 13.30
N LYS A 18 -4.93 -24.15 12.77
CA LYS A 18 -5.84 -25.06 13.48
C LYS A 18 -5.28 -26.49 13.48
N VAL A 19 -5.24 -27.12 14.64
CA VAL A 19 -4.81 -28.51 14.85
C VAL A 19 -5.85 -29.19 15.73
N GLY A 20 -6.72 -29.99 15.12
CA GLY A 20 -7.90 -30.56 15.77
C GLY A 20 -8.85 -29.47 16.27
N ASN A 21 -9.17 -29.49 17.57
CA ASN A 21 -10.05 -28.50 18.21
C ASN A 21 -9.33 -27.23 18.68
N ASN A 22 -7.99 -27.19 18.64
CA ASN A 22 -7.20 -26.08 19.13
C ASN A 22 -6.56 -25.30 17.97
N THR A 23 -6.21 -24.04 18.23
CA THR A 23 -5.44 -23.20 17.29
C THR A 23 -4.08 -22.89 17.89
N GLY A 24 -3.01 -23.26 17.20
CA GLY A 24 -1.63 -22.99 17.61
C GLY A 24 -1.06 -21.77 16.90
N LEU A 25 -0.15 -21.07 17.57
CA LEU A 25 0.69 -20.01 17.02
C LEU A 25 2.05 -20.60 16.63
N TYR A 26 2.48 -20.32 15.41
CA TYR A 26 3.69 -20.85 14.80
C TYR A 26 4.53 -19.71 14.21
N CYS A 27 5.83 -19.95 14.08
CA CYS A 27 6.73 -19.06 13.36
C CYS A 27 6.72 -19.37 11.85
N GLY A 28 6.53 -18.36 11.02
CA GLY A 28 6.55 -18.44 9.56
C GLY A 28 7.92 -18.79 8.99
N ASP A 29 9.01 -18.31 9.61
CA ASP A 29 10.35 -18.48 9.05
C ASP A 29 11.00 -19.82 9.42
N CYS A 30 10.80 -20.29 10.66
CA CYS A 30 11.45 -21.50 11.16
C CYS A 30 10.48 -22.65 11.51
N GLY A 31 9.17 -22.45 11.33
CA GLY A 31 8.14 -23.45 11.58
C GLY A 31 7.90 -23.81 13.06
N ALA A 32 8.60 -23.17 14.00
CA ALA A 32 8.51 -23.52 15.42
C ALA A 32 7.09 -23.27 15.97
N TRP A 33 6.55 -24.24 16.68
CA TRP A 33 5.36 -24.06 17.54
C TRP A 33 5.73 -23.18 18.73
N ILE A 34 4.85 -22.26 19.10
CA ILE A 34 5.11 -21.32 20.20
C ILE A 34 4.11 -21.49 21.35
N LYS A 35 2.81 -21.43 21.07
CA LYS A 35 1.76 -21.63 22.08
C LYS A 35 0.40 -21.97 21.48
N TRP A 36 -0.53 -22.43 22.32
CA TRP A 36 -1.96 -22.42 21.99
C TRP A 36 -2.55 -21.01 22.10
N VAL A 37 -3.48 -20.69 21.19
CA VAL A 37 -4.12 -19.37 21.07
C VAL A 37 -5.58 -19.48 21.49
N GLY A 38 -5.98 -18.62 22.43
CA GLY A 38 -7.38 -18.52 22.85
C GLY A 38 -8.26 -17.81 21.82
N LYS A 39 -9.59 -17.96 21.92
CA LYS A 39 -10.56 -17.37 20.96
C LYS A 39 -10.41 -15.85 20.78
N ASN A 40 -10.19 -15.10 21.87
CA ASN A 40 -10.05 -13.64 21.81
C ASN A 40 -8.73 -13.22 21.14
N GLU A 41 -7.63 -13.91 21.46
CA GLU A 41 -6.33 -13.65 20.81
C GLU A 41 -6.39 -13.96 19.32
N LEU A 42 -7.06 -15.06 18.93
CA LEU A 42 -7.26 -15.43 17.54
C LEU A 42 -8.00 -14.33 16.77
N ARG A 43 -9.09 -13.80 17.35
CA ARG A 43 -9.88 -12.72 16.73
C ARG A 43 -9.06 -11.44 16.54
N ILE A 44 -8.25 -11.07 17.52
CA ILE A 44 -7.35 -9.90 17.42
C ILE A 44 -6.29 -10.14 16.35
N PHE A 45 -5.71 -11.35 16.30
CA PHE A 45 -4.68 -11.71 15.32
C PHE A 45 -5.22 -11.63 13.89
N GLU A 46 -6.41 -12.20 13.63
CA GLU A 46 -7.05 -12.14 12.31
C GLU A 46 -7.40 -10.71 11.90
N TYR A 47 -7.85 -9.87 12.84
CA TYR A 47 -8.11 -8.45 12.58
C TYR A 47 -6.84 -7.71 12.17
N LEU A 48 -5.76 -7.85 12.93
CA LEU A 48 -4.49 -7.20 12.64
C LEU A 48 -3.87 -7.68 11.33
N ASN A 49 -3.96 -8.98 11.02
CA ASN A 49 -3.49 -9.50 9.73
C ASN A 49 -4.30 -8.92 8.57
N ARG A 50 -5.64 -8.86 8.68
CA ARG A 50 -6.47 -8.21 7.66
C ARG A 50 -6.08 -6.74 7.47
N GLN A 51 -5.84 -6.01 8.56
CA GLN A 51 -5.48 -4.61 8.48
C GLN A 51 -4.10 -4.41 7.80
N LYS A 52 -3.09 -5.22 8.18
CA LYS A 52 -1.79 -5.24 7.50
C LYS A 52 -1.90 -5.54 6.00
N HIS A 53 -2.73 -6.51 5.61
CA HIS A 53 -2.94 -6.81 4.19
C HIS A 53 -3.55 -5.63 3.42
N VAL A 54 -4.47 -4.88 4.04
CA VAL A 54 -5.05 -3.68 3.44
C VAL A 54 -4.02 -2.56 3.33
N ASP A 55 -3.23 -2.34 4.39
CA ASP A 55 -2.18 -1.32 4.41
C ASP A 55 -1.08 -1.62 3.37
N ASP A 56 -0.63 -2.87 3.26
CA ASP A 56 0.34 -3.33 2.26
C ASP A 56 -0.21 -3.18 0.83
N ALA A 57 -1.48 -3.53 0.58
CA ALA A 57 -2.10 -3.39 -0.74
C ALA A 57 -2.27 -1.93 -1.16
N ASN A 58 -2.69 -1.06 -0.24
CA ASN A 58 -2.77 0.37 -0.47
C ASN A 58 -1.37 0.97 -0.75
N SER A 59 -0.36 0.55 0.02
CA SER A 59 1.04 0.97 -0.22
C SER A 59 1.50 0.63 -1.64
N LYS A 60 1.24 -0.59 -2.12
CA LYS A 60 1.59 -0.98 -3.49
C LYS A 60 0.84 -0.17 -4.55
N GLN A 61 -0.44 0.12 -4.30
CA GLN A 61 -1.24 0.95 -5.20
C GLN A 61 -0.66 2.36 -5.28
N ASP A 62 -0.30 2.95 -4.14
CA ASP A 62 0.28 4.28 -4.05
C ASP A 62 1.67 4.35 -4.72
N ASP A 63 2.48 3.30 -4.59
CA ASP A 63 3.78 3.18 -5.28
C ASP A 63 3.60 3.15 -6.80
N ILE A 64 2.69 2.31 -7.31
CA ILE A 64 2.39 2.21 -8.74
C ILE A 64 1.80 3.53 -9.25
N ALA A 65 0.86 4.13 -8.52
CA ALA A 65 0.26 5.41 -8.88
C ALA A 65 1.32 6.52 -8.96
N SER A 66 2.27 6.54 -8.02
CA SER A 66 3.38 7.49 -8.01
C SER A 66 4.33 7.29 -9.19
N ILE A 67 4.59 6.04 -9.59
CA ILE A 67 5.38 5.72 -10.80
C ILE A 67 4.65 6.18 -12.05
N ILE A 68 3.35 5.89 -12.19
CA ILE A 68 2.53 6.30 -13.35
C ILE A 68 2.49 7.82 -13.44
N TYR A 69 2.20 8.48 -12.32
CA TYR A 69 2.17 9.93 -12.21
C TYR A 69 3.54 10.49 -12.58
N GLY A 70 4.62 10.16 -11.88
CA GLY A 70 5.95 10.68 -12.19
C GLY A 70 6.42 10.39 -13.61
N THR A 71 6.23 9.18 -14.13
CA THR A 71 6.70 8.81 -15.48
C THR A 71 5.99 9.60 -16.58
N LEU A 72 4.67 9.77 -16.46
CA LEU A 72 3.88 10.47 -17.46
C LEU A 72 3.91 12.00 -17.27
N ASP A 73 4.14 12.46 -16.04
CA ASP A 73 4.21 13.89 -15.67
C ASP A 73 5.59 14.50 -15.98
N HIS A 74 6.69 13.76 -15.75
CA HIS A 74 8.05 14.15 -16.17
C HIS A 74 8.21 14.28 -17.69
N MET A 75 7.20 13.87 -18.48
CA MET A 75 7.23 14.09 -19.92
C MET A 75 7.12 15.56 -20.32
N TYR A 76 6.53 16.50 -19.54
CA TYR A 76 6.79 17.95 -19.71
C TYR A 76 6.41 18.86 -18.53
N CYS A 77 7.39 19.69 -18.15
CA CYS A 77 7.35 20.86 -17.26
C CYS A 77 7.34 20.52 -15.76
N ASP A 78 8.47 20.77 -15.11
CA ASP A 78 8.75 20.44 -13.70
C ASP A 78 7.73 20.99 -12.68
N ASN A 79 6.88 21.95 -13.07
CA ASN A 79 6.04 22.74 -12.16
C ASN A 79 4.52 22.75 -12.46
N CYS A 80 4.02 22.11 -13.51
CA CYS A 80 2.57 22.17 -13.83
C CYS A 80 1.79 21.01 -13.22
N ARG A 81 0.95 21.27 -12.21
CA ARG A 81 -0.04 20.29 -11.71
C ARG A 81 -1.40 20.47 -12.37
N PHE A 82 -2.20 19.40 -12.39
CA PHE A 82 -3.58 19.43 -12.88
C PHE A 82 -4.46 20.36 -12.02
N ASN A 83 -5.28 21.19 -12.67
CA ASN A 83 -6.19 22.14 -12.00
C ASN A 83 -7.07 21.51 -10.91
N SER A 84 -7.46 20.24 -11.04
CA SER A 84 -8.25 19.52 -10.02
C SER A 84 -7.49 19.18 -8.75
N GLU A 85 -6.15 19.27 -8.77
CA GLU A 85 -5.26 18.95 -7.66
C GLU A 85 -4.62 20.19 -7.03
N ILE A 86 -4.87 21.37 -7.61
CA ILE A 86 -4.48 22.66 -7.05
C ILE A 86 -5.42 22.97 -5.88
N LYS A 87 -4.86 23.10 -4.68
CA LYS A 87 -5.57 23.54 -3.49
C LYS A 87 -5.49 25.07 -3.38
N GLU A 88 -6.46 25.67 -2.68
CA GLU A 88 -6.45 27.11 -2.40
C GLU A 88 -5.16 27.58 -1.70
N SER A 89 -4.48 26.67 -0.98
CA SER A 89 -3.20 26.89 -0.31
C SER A 89 -1.99 26.97 -1.25
N ASP A 90 -2.12 26.53 -2.49
CA ASP A 90 -0.99 26.29 -3.39
C ASP A 90 -0.53 27.58 -4.12
N ASN A 91 -1.07 28.75 -3.72
CA ASN A 91 -0.61 30.13 -3.99
C ASN A 91 -0.05 30.44 -5.39
N GLY A 92 -0.55 29.76 -6.43
CA GLY A 92 -0.09 29.96 -7.79
C GLY A 92 1.36 29.48 -8.05
N GLU A 93 1.87 28.55 -7.24
CA GLU A 93 3.21 27.99 -7.39
C GLU A 93 3.24 26.87 -8.46
N TRP A 94 2.09 26.26 -8.73
CA TRP A 94 1.94 25.07 -9.58
C TRP A 94 1.07 25.30 -10.84
N ASN A 95 0.69 26.55 -11.12
CA ASN A 95 0.03 26.96 -12.36
C ASN A 95 1.04 27.73 -13.23
N CYS A 96 1.37 27.24 -14.41
CA CYS A 96 2.01 28.10 -15.39
C CYS A 96 0.94 28.96 -16.05
N ASP A 97 0.95 30.27 -15.78
CA ASP A 97 0.05 31.24 -16.43
C ASP A 97 0.21 31.24 -17.96
N GLU A 98 1.42 30.94 -18.46
CA GLU A 98 1.69 30.77 -19.89
C GLU A 98 2.58 29.54 -20.17
N CYS A 99 1.98 28.35 -20.24
CA CYS A 99 2.68 27.15 -20.72
C CYS A 99 2.88 27.23 -22.26
N HIS A 100 3.97 27.87 -22.68
CA HIS A 100 4.25 28.17 -24.10
C HIS A 100 4.66 26.97 -24.97
N ARG A 101 4.78 25.75 -24.43
CA ARG A 101 5.06 24.57 -25.24
C ARG A 101 3.76 23.87 -25.58
N LYS A 102 3.27 24.13 -26.80
CA LYS A 102 2.28 23.31 -27.51
C LYS A 102 2.82 21.89 -27.71
N TYR A 103 2.86 21.11 -26.64
CA TYR A 103 3.05 19.66 -26.70
C TYR A 103 1.66 19.03 -26.67
N ASN A 104 1.41 18.09 -27.59
CA ASN A 104 0.13 17.40 -27.72
C ASN A 104 -0.11 16.47 -26.52
N GLY A 105 -0.43 17.04 -25.36
CA GLY A 105 -1.74 16.90 -24.72
C GLY A 105 -2.14 15.59 -24.03
N TRP A 106 -1.21 14.77 -23.52
CA TRP A 106 -1.61 13.61 -22.71
C TRP A 106 -0.77 13.56 -21.44
N GLY A 107 -1.36 14.04 -20.34
CA GLY A 107 -0.91 13.80 -18.97
C GLY A 107 -2.08 13.25 -18.17
N ILE A 108 -1.79 12.65 -17.01
CA ILE A 108 -2.80 11.99 -16.18
C ILE A 108 -2.75 12.51 -14.74
N SER A 109 -3.91 12.81 -14.16
CA SER A 109 -3.99 13.25 -12.76
C SER A 109 -3.61 12.10 -11.82
N MET A 110 -3.13 12.41 -10.61
CA MET A 110 -2.87 11.41 -9.57
C MET A 110 -4.14 10.61 -9.23
N GLN A 111 -5.31 11.25 -9.29
CA GLN A 111 -6.58 10.54 -9.14
C GLN A 111 -6.75 9.44 -10.20
N GLU A 112 -6.44 9.75 -11.46
CA GLU A 112 -6.57 8.80 -12.55
C GLU A 112 -5.43 7.76 -12.54
N SER A 113 -4.21 8.14 -12.16
CA SER A 113 -3.10 7.21 -11.88
C SER A 113 -3.47 6.17 -10.82
N ASN A 114 -4.16 6.58 -9.76
CA ASN A 114 -4.67 5.66 -8.73
C ASN A 114 -5.68 4.65 -9.29
N LYS A 115 -6.57 5.09 -10.19
CA LYS A 115 -7.52 4.17 -10.84
C LYS A 115 -6.79 3.14 -11.71
N ILE A 116 -5.79 3.58 -12.47
CA ILE A 116 -4.98 2.69 -13.30
C ILE A 116 -4.19 1.71 -12.42
N ALA A 117 -3.51 2.19 -11.38
CA ALA A 117 -2.76 1.37 -10.44
C ALA A 117 -3.63 0.27 -9.81
N LYS A 118 -4.85 0.64 -9.41
CA LYS A 118 -5.83 -0.30 -8.87
C LYS A 118 -6.24 -1.38 -9.87
N GLU A 119 -6.48 -1.03 -11.14
CA GLU A 119 -6.79 -2.03 -12.16
C GLU A 119 -5.58 -2.91 -12.51
N ILE A 120 -4.35 -2.39 -12.45
CA ILE A 120 -3.12 -3.18 -12.61
C ILE A 120 -3.03 -4.25 -11.51
N LEU A 121 -3.16 -3.86 -10.23
CA LEU A 121 -3.09 -4.80 -9.10
C LEU A 121 -4.15 -5.90 -9.21
N LYS A 122 -5.38 -5.52 -9.56
CA LYS A 122 -6.49 -6.45 -9.80
C LYS A 122 -6.20 -7.47 -10.90
N GLN A 123 -5.49 -7.10 -11.97
CA GLN A 123 -5.08 -8.03 -13.04
C GLN A 123 -3.95 -8.97 -12.60
N LEU A 124 -3.09 -8.51 -11.69
CA LEU A 124 -2.01 -9.32 -11.12
C LEU A 124 -2.48 -10.25 -10.00
N GLY A 125 -3.74 -10.11 -9.55
CA GLY A 125 -4.31 -10.91 -8.45
C GLY A 125 -3.84 -10.47 -7.06
N GLU A 126 -3.38 -9.22 -6.94
CA GLU A 126 -3.05 -8.56 -5.67
C GLU A 126 -4.20 -7.68 -5.18
#